data_AF-A0A260YUF9-F1
#
_entry.id   AF-A0A260YUF9-F1
#
_cell.length_a   1.000
_cell.length_b   1.000
_cell.length_c   1.000
_cell.angle_alpha   90.00
_cell.angle_beta   90.00
_cell.angle_gamma   90.00
#
_symmetry.space_group_name_H-M   'P 1'
#
loop_
_entity.id
_entity.type
_entity.pdbx_description
1 polymer ?
#
loop_
_entity_poly.entity_id
_entity_poly.type
_entity_poly.pdbx_seq_one_letter_code
_entity_poly.pdbx_strand_id
1 'polypeptide(L)'
;VLIIVLLFTLVLLVAFYAINFLLRIKDLGKNKIRAFECGFVRVGKIQNSFSIHFFIIILMFVIFDLEIVIFLGILVSDLGSYVRFLMIFIFILGGFYIE
;
A
#
# COMPACT_ATOMS: atom_id res chain seq x y z
N VAL A 1 22.63 -3.17 -14.57
CA VAL A 1 21.47 -4.00 -14.97
C VAL A 1 20.18 -3.49 -14.34
N LEU A 2 20.06 -3.41 -13.01
CA LEU A 2 18.84 -2.94 -12.33
C LEU A 2 18.34 -1.57 -12.81
N ILE A 3 19.24 -0.59 -12.94
CA ILE A 3 18.93 0.77 -13.42
C ILE A 3 18.40 0.76 -14.86
N ILE A 4 18.94 -0.12 -15.71
CA ILE A 4 18.54 -0.25 -17.12
C ILE A 4 17.13 -0.84 -17.19
N VAL A 5 16.85 -1.88 -16.39
CA VAL A 5 15.51 -2.49 -16.31
C VAL A 5 14.49 -1.48 -15.80
N LEU A 6 14.83 -0.67 -14.79
CA LEU A 6 13.95 0.37 -14.24
C LEU A 6 13.65 1.49 -15.25
N LEU A 7 14.67 1.96 -15.98
CA LEU A 7 14.46 2.95 -17.04
C LEU A 7 13.58 2.39 -18.16
N PHE A 8 13.82 1.14 -18.55
CA PHE A 8 13.04 0.49 -19.60
C PHE A 8 11.55 0.34 -19.22
N THR A 9 11.24 -0.08 -17.99
CA THR A 9 9.85 -0.22 -17.54
C THR A 9 9.13 1.12 -17.42
N LEU A 10 9.81 2.18 -16.95
CA LEU A 10 9.26 3.52 -16.90
C LEU A 10 8.95 4.07 -18.30
N VAL A 11 9.86 3.90 -19.24
CA VAL A 11 9.66 4.33 -20.64
C VAL A 11 8.46 3.61 -21.25
N LEU A 12 8.33 2.29 -21.04
CA LEU A 12 7.19 1.52 -21.53
C LEU A 12 5.86 1.99 -20.92
N LEU A 13 5.81 2.25 -19.61
CA LEU A 13 4.61 2.76 -18.94
C LEU A 13 4.14 4.09 -19.54
N VAL A 14 5.06 5.03 -19.73
CA VAL A 14 4.76 6.34 -20.31
C VAL A 14 4.34 6.20 -21.77
N ALA A 15 5.02 5.37 -22.54
CA ALA A 15 4.70 5.13 -23.94
C ALA A 15 3.29 4.54 -24.10
N PHE A 16 2.94 3.50 -23.34
CA PHE A 16 1.60 2.92 -23.38
C PHE A 16 0.52 3.90 -22.94
N TYR A 17 0.77 4.67 -21.88
CA TYR A 17 -0.17 5.72 -21.45
C TYR A 17 -0.38 6.78 -22.54
N ALA A 18 0.69 7.25 -23.16
CA ALA A 18 0.64 8.26 -24.22
C ALA A 18 -0.11 7.76 -25.46
N ILE A 19 0.17 6.53 -25.90
CA ILE A 19 -0.54 5.90 -27.02
C ILE A 19 -2.04 5.79 -26.71
N ASN A 20 -2.40 5.33 -25.51
CA ASN A 20 -3.79 5.21 -25.10
C ASN A 20 -4.49 6.58 -25.06
N PHE A 21 -3.79 7.60 -24.56
CA PHE A 21 -4.31 8.96 -24.50
C PHE A 21 -4.53 9.58 -25.89
N LEU A 22 -3.61 9.33 -26.84
CA LEU A 22 -3.68 9.81 -28.22
C LEU A 22 -4.79 9.12 -29.02
N LEU A 23 -4.94 7.80 -28.85
CA LEU A 23 -5.95 7.00 -29.57
C LEU A 23 -7.37 7.13 -28.99
N ARG A 24 -7.51 7.61 -27.75
CA ARG A 24 -8.81 7.70 -27.08
C ARG A 24 -9.67 8.84 -27.64
N ILE A 25 -10.81 8.48 -28.20
CA ILE A 25 -11.90 9.41 -28.51
C ILE A 25 -12.54 9.88 -27.20
N LYS A 26 -12.53 11.20 -26.94
CA LYS A 26 -13.02 11.77 -25.68
C LYS A 26 -14.36 12.46 -25.90
N ASP A 27 -15.46 11.78 -25.55
CA ASP A 27 -16.75 12.43 -25.36
C ASP A 27 -16.84 13.02 -23.95
N LEU A 28 -16.89 14.35 -23.84
CA LEU A 28 -16.97 15.10 -22.57
C LEU A 28 -18.41 15.39 -22.14
N GLY A 29 -19.30 14.40 -22.22
CA GLY A 29 -20.66 14.54 -21.72
C GLY A 29 -20.67 14.85 -20.21
N LYS A 30 -21.47 15.84 -19.77
CA LYS A 30 -21.56 16.28 -18.36
C LYS A 30 -21.83 15.12 -17.39
N ASN A 31 -22.61 14.10 -17.79
CA ASN A 31 -22.90 12.93 -16.96
C ASN A 31 -21.74 11.92 -16.92
N LYS A 32 -20.89 11.87 -17.95
CA LYS A 32 -19.71 10.98 -18.02
C LYS A 32 -18.54 11.49 -17.16
N ILE A 33 -18.49 12.81 -16.91
CA ILE A 33 -17.46 13.45 -16.08
C ILE A 33 -17.87 13.45 -14.59
N ARG A 34 -19.17 13.27 -14.29
CA ARG A 34 -19.68 13.18 -12.91
C ARG A 34 -19.43 11.80 -12.33
N ALA A 35 -19.22 11.75 -11.02
CA ALA A 35 -19.13 10.49 -10.30
C ALA A 35 -20.48 9.75 -10.37
N PHE A 36 -20.43 8.44 -10.62
CA PHE A 36 -21.61 7.61 -10.74
C PHE A 36 -22.20 7.32 -9.35
N GLU A 37 -23.44 7.73 -9.12
CA GLU A 37 -24.26 7.36 -7.97
C GLU A 37 -25.64 6.90 -8.44
N CYS A 38 -25.68 5.87 -9.27
CA CYS A 38 -26.94 5.28 -9.75
C CYS A 38 -27.91 6.30 -10.41
N GLY A 39 -27.39 7.36 -11.03
CA GLY A 39 -28.19 8.41 -11.66
C GLY A 39 -28.62 9.57 -10.73
N PHE A 40 -28.26 9.52 -9.45
CA PHE A 40 -28.54 10.58 -8.50
C PHE A 40 -27.47 11.68 -8.52
N VAL A 41 -27.88 12.90 -8.21
CA VAL A 41 -26.94 14.01 -7.95
C VAL A 41 -26.49 13.88 -6.51
N ARG A 42 -25.16 13.88 -6.30
CA ARG A 42 -24.57 13.93 -4.95
C ARG A 42 -25.17 15.08 -4.15
N VAL A 43 -25.92 14.75 -3.10
CA VAL A 43 -26.40 15.71 -2.10
C VAL A 43 -25.65 15.44 -0.80
N GLY A 44 -24.76 16.34 -0.40
CA GLY A 44 -24.05 16.26 0.89
C GLY A 44 -22.52 16.22 0.78
N LYS A 45 -21.87 16.26 1.94
CA LYS A 45 -20.41 16.13 2.05
C LYS A 45 -20.03 14.65 1.97
N ILE A 46 -18.97 14.35 1.21
CA ILE A 46 -18.38 13.00 1.06
C ILE A 46 -17.64 12.55 2.34
N GLN A 47 -17.53 13.44 3.35
CA GLN A 47 -16.96 13.12 4.65
C GLN A 47 -17.92 12.26 5.46
N ASN A 48 -17.93 10.97 5.15
CA ASN A 48 -18.49 9.99 6.06
C ASN A 48 -17.55 9.84 7.26
N SER A 49 -18.11 9.74 8.46
CA SER A 49 -17.32 9.39 9.65
C SER A 49 -16.67 8.02 9.40
N PHE A 50 -15.35 8.00 9.31
CA PHE A 50 -14.59 6.77 9.11
C PHE A 50 -14.73 5.88 10.34
N SER A 51 -14.89 4.57 10.14
CA SER A 51 -14.98 3.65 11.27
C SER A 51 -13.61 3.50 11.92
N ILE A 52 -13.59 3.50 13.26
CA ILE A 52 -12.36 3.36 14.04
C ILE A 52 -11.69 2.00 13.78
N HIS A 53 -12.48 0.98 13.41
CA HIS A 53 -11.96 -0.35 13.06
C HIS A 53 -10.92 -0.32 11.93
N PHE A 54 -11.15 0.45 10.87
CA PHE A 54 -10.18 0.54 9.78
C PHE A 54 -8.91 1.30 10.20
N PHE A 55 -9.02 2.24 11.13
CA PHE A 55 -7.87 2.95 11.67
C PHE A 55 -6.98 2.00 12.50
N ILE A 56 -7.58 1.15 13.32
CA ILE A 56 -6.84 0.15 14.13
C ILE A 56 -6.09 -0.82 13.22
N ILE A 57 -6.68 -1.27 12.10
CA ILE A 57 -6.01 -2.16 11.14
C ILE A 57 -4.76 -1.49 10.54
N ILE A 58 -4.83 -0.20 10.21
CA ILE A 58 -3.66 0.55 9.70
C ILE A 58 -2.58 0.68 10.77
N LEU A 59 -2.98 0.96 12.01
CA LEU A 59 -2.05 1.08 13.13
C LEU A 59 -1.31 -0.26 13.39
N MET A 60 -2.04 -1.37 13.37
CA MET A 60 -1.48 -2.73 13.47
C MET A 60 -0.45 -3.01 12.35
N PHE A 61 -0.76 -2.61 11.12
CA PHE A 61 0.16 -2.79 10.00
C PHE A 61 1.47 -2.03 10.20
N VAL A 62 1.41 -0.79 10.72
CA VAL A 62 2.60 0.03 10.97
C VAL A 62 3.49 -0.57 12.06
N ILE A 63 2.89 -1.06 13.16
CA ILE A 63 3.64 -1.69 14.25
C ILE A 63 4.31 -2.98 13.76
N PHE A 64 3.58 -3.82 13.04
CA PHE A 64 4.09 -5.07 12.50
C PHE A 64 5.22 -4.89 11.47
N ASP A 65 5.14 -3.86 10.60
CA ASP A 65 6.21 -3.56 9.65
C ASP A 65 7.51 -3.16 10.36
N LEU A 66 7.42 -2.40 11.46
CA LEU A 66 8.57 -2.02 12.29
C LEU A 66 9.21 -3.25 12.95
N GLU A 67 8.39 -4.16 13.48
CA GLU A 67 8.87 -5.42 14.08
C GLU A 67 9.63 -6.29 13.08
N ILE A 68 9.14 -6.38 11.84
CA ILE A 68 9.83 -7.12 10.76
C ILE A 68 11.18 -6.49 10.42
N VAL A 69 11.28 -5.15 10.38
CA VAL A 69 12.56 -4.47 10.11
C VAL A 69 13.59 -4.80 11.19
N ILE A 70 13.18 -4.79 12.47
CA ILE A 70 14.05 -5.18 13.59
C ILE A 70 14.47 -6.65 13.45
N PHE A 71 13.52 -7.51 13.12
CA PHE A 71 13.73 -8.94 12.94
C PHE A 71 14.77 -9.25 11.85
N LEU A 72 14.67 -8.56 10.71
CA LEU A 72 15.58 -8.73 9.57
C LEU A 72 16.99 -8.20 9.87
N GLY A 73 17.12 -7.11 10.62
CA GLY A 73 18.42 -6.55 11.02
C GLY A 73 19.24 -7.49 11.90
N ILE A 74 18.60 -8.32 12.73
CA ILE A 74 19.27 -9.21 13.68
C ILE A 74 19.79 -10.49 13.01
N LEU A 75 19.14 -10.96 11.94
CA LEU A 75 19.52 -12.18 11.21
C LEU A 75 20.94 -12.12 10.58
N VAL A 76 21.57 -10.95 10.51
CA VAL A 76 22.78 -10.73 9.69
C VAL A 76 24.10 -10.84 10.48
N SER A 77 24.13 -11.31 11.73
CA SER A 77 25.34 -11.14 12.59
C SER A 77 25.69 -12.28 13.56
N ASP A 78 26.13 -13.45 13.06
CA ASP A 78 26.75 -14.55 13.83
C ASP A 78 25.82 -15.59 14.50
N LEU A 79 26.37 -16.72 14.97
CA LEU A 79 25.61 -17.78 15.66
C LEU A 79 24.89 -17.31 16.95
N GLY A 80 25.44 -16.31 17.65
CA GLY A 80 24.78 -15.68 18.79
C GLY A 80 23.54 -14.84 18.41
N SER A 81 23.39 -14.49 17.13
CA SER A 81 22.19 -13.82 16.62
C SER A 81 20.97 -14.74 16.61
N TYR A 82 21.13 -16.06 16.46
CA TYR A 82 19.98 -16.99 16.46
C TYR A 82 19.25 -17.02 17.81
N VAL A 83 19.96 -16.90 18.93
CA VAL A 83 19.34 -16.84 20.26
C VAL A 83 18.59 -15.52 20.46
N ARG A 84 19.19 -14.39 20.04
CA ARG A 84 18.54 -13.07 20.09
C ARG A 84 17.31 -12.99 19.17
N PHE A 85 17.41 -13.63 18.00
CA PHE A 85 16.32 -13.80 17.06
C PHE A 85 15.15 -14.57 17.67
N LEU A 86 15.40 -15.74 18.30
CA LEU A 86 14.35 -16.53 18.94
C LEU A 86 13.67 -15.78 20.10
N MET A 87 14.42 -15.05 20.91
CA MET A 87 13.86 -14.28 22.03
C MET A 87 12.91 -13.17 21.54
N ILE A 88 13.29 -12.45 20.49
CA ILE A 88 12.47 -11.38 19.92
C ILE A 88 11.30 -11.93 19.11
N PHE A 89 11.48 -13.07 18.43
CA PHE A 89 10.39 -13.76 17.72
C PHE A 89 9.24 -14.13 18.65
N ILE A 90 9.57 -14.67 19.83
CA ILE A 90 8.56 -15.03 20.84
C ILE A 90 7.85 -13.79 21.39
N PHE A 91 8.59 -12.69 21.59
CA PHE A 91 8.01 -11.42 22.03
C PHE A 91 7.02 -10.85 21.00
N ILE A 92 7.39 -10.84 19.71
CA ILE A 92 6.53 -10.41 18.60
C ILE A 92 5.27 -11.27 18.51
N LEU A 93 5.41 -12.60 18.59
CA LEU A 93 4.26 -13.52 18.58
C LEU A 93 3.33 -13.28 19.78
N GLY A 94 3.89 -12.96 20.95
CA GLY A 94 3.11 -12.61 22.14
C GLY A 94 2.37 -11.29 21.99
N GLY A 95 3.01 -10.27 21.40
CA GLY A 95 2.38 -8.98 21.08
C GLY A 95 1.19 -9.15 20.14
N PHE A 96 1.40 -9.87 19.03
CA PHE A 96 0.35 -10.17 18.06
C PHE A 96 -0.82 -11.00 18.62
N TYR A 97 -0.60 -11.82 19.65
CA TYR A 97 -1.68 -12.58 20.28
C TYR A 97 -2.56 -11.72 21.20
N ILE A 98 -2.00 -10.64 21.75
CA ILE A 98 -2.70 -9.76 22.71
C ILE A 98 -3.47 -8.64 21.99
N GLU A 99 -2.93 -8.15 20.86
CA GLU A 99 -3.62 -7.21 19.97
C GLU A 99 -4.74 -7.86 19.14
#